data_AF-A0A5I5A0U1-F1
#
_entry.id   AF-A0A5I5A0U1-F1
#
_cell.length_a   1.000
_cell.length_b   1.000
_cell.length_c   1.000
_cell.angle_alpha   90.00
_cell.angle_beta   90.00
_cell.angle_gamma   90.00
#
_symmetry.space_group_name_H-M   'P 1'
#
loop_
_entity.id
_entity.type
_entity.pdbx_description
1 polymer ?
#
loop_
_entity_poly.entity_id
_entity_poly.type
_entity_poly.pdbx_seq_one_letter_code
_entity_poly.pdbx_strand_id
1 'polypeptide(L)'
;MFREMVLVGATLLSLPVLATSDAAAQAKNPRHGLFWYETPKKEEEKQAENKYPRPVIPSADELFKMHPKDVQILLDKTRDYALYKLSPDVVLDYYKVQDAARRKSAAFTSLTGYVMLENPELNAASDYPITNPGNAEKQRERQELKNKSLVKNRNEYALLFFTEPDCGFCVQQSRILENFQRETSWYIKEIDITRQPAARKKFNVDRAPVTILIKRNSDSDKWMPVSVGVDSLDNLRTSIYNMTRVLSGELDPRQFFTNEKQQGGFFDPLKGAAK
;
A
#
# COMPACT_ATOMS: atom_id res chain seq x y z
N MET A 1 -36.66 -37.66 66.00
CA MET A 1 -36.45 -38.83 66.89
C MET A 1 -36.52 -40.10 66.04
N PHE A 2 -36.00 -41.23 66.53
CA PHE A 2 -35.91 -42.50 65.79
C PHE A 2 -37.27 -43.22 65.64
N ARG A 3 -37.46 -43.94 64.51
CA ARG A 3 -37.89 -45.36 64.35
C ARG A 3 -38.49 -45.61 62.94
N GLU A 4 -38.36 -46.73 62.20
CA GLU A 4 -38.22 -48.20 62.50
C GLU A 4 -39.56 -48.89 62.86
N MET A 5 -39.97 -50.08 62.39
CA MET A 5 -39.49 -51.12 61.44
C MET A 5 -40.70 -52.07 61.12
N VAL A 6 -40.79 -52.98 60.12
CA VAL A 6 -40.15 -53.16 58.79
C VAL A 6 -40.81 -54.35 58.01
N LEU A 7 -40.78 -54.33 56.67
CA LEU A 7 -40.84 -55.49 55.73
C LEU A 7 -42.15 -56.32 55.49
N VAL A 8 -42.02 -57.21 54.47
CA VAL A 8 -42.83 -58.39 54.04
C VAL A 8 -44.09 -58.15 53.17
N GLY A 9 -44.32 -58.83 52.03
CA GLY A 9 -43.41 -59.65 51.18
C GLY A 9 -44.03 -60.87 50.46
N ALA A 10 -44.04 -60.87 49.11
CA ALA A 10 -44.36 -61.99 48.18
C ALA A 10 -45.81 -62.58 48.27
N THR A 11 -46.38 -63.42 47.38
CA THR A 11 -45.95 -64.30 46.25
C THR A 11 -47.11 -64.39 45.20
N LEU A 12 -46.89 -64.18 43.88
CA LEU A 12 -46.75 -65.15 42.75
C LEU A 12 -48.01 -65.90 42.21
N LEU A 13 -48.08 -66.01 40.85
CA LEU A 13 -48.94 -66.88 39.99
C LEU A 13 -50.46 -66.54 39.89
N SER A 14 -51.19 -66.73 38.77
CA SER A 14 -50.85 -67.14 37.38
C SER A 14 -51.89 -66.64 36.33
N LEU A 15 -51.55 -66.79 35.03
CA LEU A 15 -52.24 -66.33 33.79
C LEU A 15 -53.46 -67.23 33.35
N PRO A 16 -54.16 -66.99 32.20
CA PRO A 16 -54.76 -65.76 31.65
C PRO A 16 -56.18 -65.97 31.04
N VAL A 17 -56.91 -64.91 30.65
CA VAL A 17 -58.00 -64.95 29.63
C VAL A 17 -57.95 -63.70 28.74
N LEU A 18 -58.32 -63.85 27.46
CA LEU A 18 -58.32 -62.79 26.43
C LEU A 18 -59.53 -61.84 26.53
N ALA A 19 -59.38 -60.64 25.97
CA ALA A 19 -60.42 -59.62 25.93
C ALA A 19 -61.21 -59.59 24.61
N THR A 20 -62.41 -59.02 24.67
CA THR A 20 -63.08 -58.32 23.54
C THR A 20 -63.70 -57.02 24.03
N SER A 21 -63.85 -56.07 23.11
CA SER A 21 -64.43 -54.72 23.27
C SER A 21 -65.98 -54.78 23.26
N ASP A 22 -66.77 -53.73 23.55
CA ASP A 22 -66.64 -52.32 23.15
C ASP A 22 -67.39 -51.32 24.06
N ALA A 23 -66.81 -50.11 24.19
CA ALA A 23 -67.52 -48.87 24.52
C ALA A 23 -66.68 -47.67 24.01
N ALA A 24 -67.27 -46.76 23.22
CA ALA A 24 -66.54 -45.74 22.47
C ALA A 24 -66.62 -44.31 23.07
N ALA A 25 -65.72 -43.44 22.59
CA ALA A 25 -65.56 -41.99 22.90
C ALA A 25 -65.14 -41.66 24.35
N GLN A 26 -64.00 -40.98 24.59
CA GLN A 26 -63.84 -39.56 24.28
C GLN A 26 -62.35 -39.11 24.34
N ALA A 27 -61.61 -39.08 23.21
CA ALA A 27 -60.22 -38.59 23.18
C ALA A 27 -59.71 -38.16 21.77
N LYS A 28 -60.35 -37.18 21.12
CA LYS A 28 -59.88 -36.65 19.81
C LYS A 28 -58.69 -35.67 19.93
N ASN A 29 -57.54 -36.23 20.32
CA ASN A 29 -56.18 -35.90 19.85
C ASN A 29 -55.18 -36.59 20.80
N PRO A 30 -54.82 -37.87 20.57
CA PRO A 30 -53.64 -38.44 21.20
C PRO A 30 -52.41 -37.63 20.80
N ARG A 31 -51.41 -37.51 21.69
CA ARG A 31 -50.19 -36.73 21.45
C ARG A 31 -49.22 -37.49 20.56
N HIS A 32 -49.58 -37.65 19.29
CA HIS A 32 -48.74 -38.27 18.27
C HIS A 32 -47.59 -37.36 17.83
N GLY A 33 -46.64 -37.95 17.11
CA GLY A 33 -45.38 -37.35 16.68
C GLY A 33 -44.47 -38.43 16.10
N LEU A 34 -43.15 -38.23 16.13
CA LEU A 34 -42.16 -39.08 15.43
C LEU A 34 -42.30 -40.60 15.66
N PHE A 35 -42.75 -41.03 16.84
CA PHE A 35 -42.95 -42.46 17.16
C PHE A 35 -44.06 -43.14 16.31
N TRP A 36 -44.99 -42.37 15.76
CA TRP A 36 -46.06 -42.85 14.87
C TRP A 36 -45.72 -42.68 13.37
N TYR A 37 -44.47 -42.39 13.03
CA TYR A 37 -43.99 -42.03 11.68
C TYR A 37 -44.63 -40.77 11.09
N GLU A 38 -45.46 -40.06 11.86
CA GLU A 38 -45.95 -38.70 11.60
C GLU A 38 -44.78 -37.70 11.70
N THR A 39 -43.91 -37.70 10.69
CA THR A 39 -42.92 -36.64 10.50
C THR A 39 -43.68 -35.34 10.22
N PRO A 40 -43.53 -34.28 11.03
CA PRO A 40 -44.18 -33.01 10.73
C PRO A 40 -43.69 -32.51 9.37
N LYS A 41 -44.61 -32.18 8.46
CA LYS A 41 -44.23 -31.65 7.14
C LYS A 41 -43.44 -30.36 7.34
N LYS A 42 -42.22 -30.34 6.80
CA LYS A 42 -41.26 -29.24 6.92
C LYS A 42 -41.62 -28.11 5.94
N GLU A 43 -42.76 -27.45 6.17
CA GLU A 43 -43.36 -26.50 5.22
C GLU A 43 -42.69 -25.11 5.21
N GLU A 44 -41.77 -24.83 6.14
CA GLU A 44 -41.06 -23.54 6.23
C GLU A 44 -39.81 -23.43 5.33
N GLU A 45 -39.16 -24.53 4.91
CA GLU A 45 -37.94 -24.43 4.07
C GLU A 45 -38.23 -23.86 2.68
N LYS A 46 -39.40 -24.15 2.09
CA LYS A 46 -39.75 -23.72 0.73
C LYS A 46 -40.06 -22.22 0.60
N GLN A 47 -40.39 -21.54 1.70
CA GLN A 47 -40.66 -20.09 1.65
C GLN A 47 -39.37 -19.26 1.63
N ALA A 48 -38.32 -19.72 2.32
CA ALA A 48 -37.03 -19.02 2.35
C ALA A 48 -36.31 -18.97 0.98
N GLU A 49 -36.41 -20.05 0.20
CA GLU A 49 -35.68 -20.17 -1.08
C GLU A 49 -36.16 -19.20 -2.17
N ASN A 50 -37.40 -18.72 -2.07
CA ASN A 50 -37.98 -17.81 -3.06
C ASN A 50 -37.51 -16.35 -2.93
N LYS A 51 -36.89 -15.96 -1.80
CA LYS A 51 -36.44 -14.58 -1.57
C LYS A 51 -35.08 -14.25 -2.20
N TYR A 52 -34.20 -15.25 -2.31
CA TYR A 52 -32.84 -15.10 -2.84
C TYR A 52 -32.53 -16.28 -3.77
N PRO A 53 -32.85 -16.20 -5.07
CA PRO A 53 -32.58 -17.28 -6.02
C PRO A 53 -31.08 -17.43 -6.29
N ARG A 54 -30.64 -18.67 -6.59
CA ARG A 54 -29.27 -18.97 -7.04
C ARG A 54 -28.95 -18.14 -8.29
N PRO A 55 -27.85 -17.35 -8.30
CA PRO A 55 -27.43 -16.65 -9.51
C PRO A 55 -27.12 -17.64 -10.64
N VAL A 56 -27.71 -17.41 -11.82
CA VAL A 56 -27.34 -18.16 -13.03
C VAL A 56 -25.97 -17.69 -13.49
N ILE A 57 -25.07 -18.65 -13.71
CA ILE A 57 -23.69 -18.39 -14.13
C ILE A 57 -23.54 -18.73 -15.62
N PRO A 58 -23.17 -17.74 -16.47
CA PRO A 58 -22.82 -17.98 -17.87
C PRO A 58 -21.60 -18.89 -18.04
N SER A 59 -21.36 -19.35 -19.26
CA SER A 59 -20.14 -20.08 -19.60
C SER A 59 -18.88 -19.24 -19.40
N ALA A 60 -17.72 -19.90 -19.26
CA ALA A 60 -16.44 -19.22 -19.08
C ALA A 60 -16.12 -18.24 -20.22
N ASP A 61 -16.52 -18.54 -21.46
CA ASP A 61 -16.29 -17.70 -22.63
C ASP A 61 -17.19 -16.45 -22.64
N GLU A 62 -18.42 -16.57 -22.16
CA GLU A 62 -19.33 -15.43 -21.99
C GLU A 62 -18.83 -14.52 -20.86
N LEU A 63 -18.43 -15.09 -19.72
CA LEU A 63 -17.80 -14.36 -18.61
C LEU A 63 -16.51 -13.64 -19.04
N PHE A 64 -15.71 -14.26 -19.90
CA PHE A 64 -14.49 -13.64 -20.44
C PHE A 64 -14.78 -12.50 -21.40
N LYS A 65 -15.87 -12.56 -22.18
CA LYS A 65 -16.29 -11.48 -23.10
C LYS A 65 -17.03 -10.34 -22.38
N MET A 66 -17.77 -10.64 -21.31
CA MET A 66 -18.58 -9.71 -20.52
C MET A 66 -17.81 -8.48 -20.02
N HIS A 67 -18.49 -7.33 -19.94
CA HIS A 67 -17.90 -6.07 -19.50
C HIS A 67 -17.62 -6.09 -17.97
N PRO A 68 -16.51 -5.51 -17.47
CA PRO A 68 -16.07 -5.73 -16.09
C PRO A 68 -17.07 -5.36 -14.99
N LYS A 69 -17.93 -4.34 -15.21
CA LYS A 69 -18.97 -3.96 -14.23
C LYS A 69 -20.03 -5.06 -14.06
N ASP A 70 -20.35 -5.79 -15.11
CA ASP A 70 -21.39 -6.83 -15.07
C ASP A 70 -20.84 -8.11 -14.42
N VAL A 71 -19.56 -8.40 -14.68
CA VAL A 71 -18.80 -9.44 -13.97
C VAL A 71 -18.70 -9.10 -12.47
N GLN A 72 -18.46 -7.82 -12.11
CA GLN A 72 -18.47 -7.38 -10.71
C GLN A 72 -19.84 -7.62 -10.04
N ILE A 73 -20.93 -7.19 -10.68
CA ILE A 73 -22.30 -7.41 -10.18
C ILE A 73 -22.60 -8.92 -10.01
N LEU A 74 -22.07 -9.78 -10.89
CA LEU A 74 -22.22 -11.23 -10.77
C LEU A 74 -21.32 -11.83 -9.67
N LEU A 75 -20.12 -11.32 -9.46
CA LEU A 75 -19.22 -11.70 -8.35
C LEU A 75 -19.85 -11.36 -7.00
N ASP A 76 -20.41 -10.16 -6.84
CA ASP A 76 -21.11 -9.76 -5.62
C ASP A 76 -22.31 -10.69 -5.35
N LYS A 77 -23.18 -10.90 -6.35
CA LYS A 77 -24.35 -11.81 -6.23
C LYS A 77 -23.97 -13.26 -5.91
N THR A 78 -22.93 -13.79 -6.54
CA THR A 78 -22.48 -15.19 -6.30
C THR A 78 -21.78 -15.34 -4.96
N ARG A 79 -20.98 -14.37 -4.52
CA ARG A 79 -20.41 -14.32 -3.16
C ARG A 79 -21.52 -14.29 -2.12
N ASP A 80 -22.46 -13.37 -2.24
CA ASP A 80 -23.48 -13.14 -1.21
C ASP A 80 -24.43 -14.34 -1.08
N TYR A 81 -24.76 -15.00 -2.20
CA TYR A 81 -25.52 -16.26 -2.20
C TYR A 81 -24.70 -17.45 -1.68
N ALA A 82 -23.40 -17.52 -1.94
CA ALA A 82 -22.51 -18.55 -1.37
C ALA A 82 -22.34 -18.41 0.14
N LEU A 83 -22.24 -17.17 0.66
CA LEU A 83 -22.23 -16.86 2.09
C LEU A 83 -23.57 -17.17 2.76
N TYR A 84 -24.69 -17.04 2.04
CA TYR A 84 -26.02 -17.39 2.55
C TYR A 84 -26.27 -18.92 2.62
N LYS A 85 -25.85 -19.69 1.61
CA LYS A 85 -26.13 -21.14 1.54
C LYS A 85 -25.01 -22.05 2.08
N LEU A 86 -23.77 -21.57 2.16
CA LEU A 86 -22.59 -22.28 2.72
C LEU A 86 -22.38 -23.72 2.18
N SER A 87 -22.75 -23.98 0.93
CA SER A 87 -22.66 -25.31 0.29
C SER A 87 -21.51 -25.37 -0.73
N PRO A 88 -20.75 -26.48 -0.84
CA PRO A 88 -19.59 -26.59 -1.73
C PRO A 88 -19.89 -26.30 -3.20
N ASP A 89 -21.06 -26.67 -3.70
CA ASP A 89 -21.47 -26.44 -5.09
C ASP A 89 -21.77 -24.95 -5.38
N VAL A 90 -22.26 -24.22 -4.38
CA VAL A 90 -22.52 -22.78 -4.47
C VAL A 90 -21.22 -21.97 -4.31
N VAL A 91 -20.30 -22.45 -3.49
CA VAL A 91 -18.94 -21.87 -3.37
C VAL A 91 -18.14 -22.09 -4.66
N LEU A 92 -18.21 -23.29 -5.26
CA LEU A 92 -17.65 -23.57 -6.58
C LEU A 92 -18.20 -22.62 -7.66
N ASP A 93 -19.49 -22.30 -7.60
CA ASP A 93 -20.16 -21.37 -8.51
C ASP A 93 -19.58 -19.94 -8.43
N TYR A 94 -19.34 -19.41 -7.23
CA TYR A 94 -18.57 -18.16 -7.06
C TYR A 94 -17.16 -18.27 -7.67
N TYR A 95 -16.44 -19.36 -7.41
CA TYR A 95 -15.08 -19.55 -7.94
C TYR A 95 -15.01 -19.64 -9.48
N LYS A 96 -16.05 -20.12 -10.17
CA LYS A 96 -16.12 -20.08 -11.66
C LYS A 96 -16.06 -18.63 -12.17
N VAL A 97 -16.83 -17.74 -11.56
CA VAL A 97 -16.87 -16.31 -11.93
C VAL A 97 -15.55 -15.63 -11.55
N GLN A 98 -15.01 -15.94 -10.37
CA GLN A 98 -13.72 -15.41 -9.92
C GLN A 98 -12.56 -15.85 -10.83
N ASP A 99 -12.54 -17.10 -11.29
CA ASP A 99 -11.50 -17.60 -12.18
C ASP A 99 -11.60 -16.98 -13.59
N ALA A 100 -12.80 -16.75 -14.12
CA ALA A 100 -12.98 -16.03 -15.38
C ALA A 100 -12.45 -14.58 -15.29
N ALA A 101 -12.76 -13.87 -14.21
CA ALA A 101 -12.20 -12.54 -13.94
C ALA A 101 -10.67 -12.58 -13.81
N ARG A 102 -10.12 -13.52 -13.03
CA ARG A 102 -8.67 -13.74 -12.85
C ARG A 102 -7.96 -14.00 -14.18
N ARG A 103 -8.53 -14.84 -15.06
CA ARG A 103 -7.99 -15.11 -16.41
C ARG A 103 -8.02 -13.87 -17.29
N LYS A 104 -9.09 -13.07 -17.24
CA LYS A 104 -9.21 -11.81 -18.00
C LYS A 104 -8.18 -10.78 -17.55
N SER A 105 -7.97 -10.63 -16.24
CA SER A 105 -6.90 -9.79 -15.68
C SER A 105 -5.50 -10.28 -16.08
N ALA A 106 -5.25 -11.60 -16.05
CA ALA A 106 -3.97 -12.17 -16.49
C ALA A 106 -3.69 -11.89 -17.98
N ALA A 107 -4.69 -12.06 -18.84
CA ALA A 107 -4.59 -11.72 -20.27
C ALA A 107 -4.33 -10.22 -20.50
N PHE A 108 -4.96 -9.34 -19.72
CA PHE A 108 -4.69 -7.90 -19.75
C PHE A 108 -3.25 -7.57 -19.31
N THR A 109 -2.71 -8.24 -18.28
CA THR A 109 -1.30 -8.10 -17.88
C THR A 109 -0.35 -8.54 -19.00
N SER A 110 -0.63 -9.66 -19.67
CA SER A 110 0.17 -10.11 -20.83
C SER A 110 0.13 -9.11 -21.99
N LEU A 111 -1.05 -8.57 -22.31
CA LEU A 111 -1.20 -7.54 -23.35
C LEU A 111 -0.52 -6.23 -22.94
N THR A 112 -0.55 -5.85 -21.67
CA THR A 112 0.19 -4.69 -21.14
C THR A 112 1.70 -4.89 -21.33
N GLY A 113 2.23 -6.08 -21.04
CA GLY A 113 3.63 -6.41 -21.30
C GLY A 113 4.01 -6.31 -22.77
N TYR A 114 3.13 -6.73 -23.69
CA TYR A 114 3.32 -6.59 -25.13
C TYR A 114 3.31 -5.11 -25.59
N VAL A 115 2.28 -4.35 -25.22
CA VAL A 115 2.12 -2.94 -25.60
C VAL A 115 3.27 -2.08 -25.06
N MET A 116 3.77 -2.36 -23.84
CA MET A 116 4.91 -1.66 -23.24
C MET A 116 6.28 -2.04 -23.86
N LEU A 117 6.33 -3.05 -24.73
CA LEU A 117 7.51 -3.35 -25.56
C LEU A 117 7.40 -2.69 -26.95
N GLU A 118 6.20 -2.58 -27.51
CA GLU A 118 5.94 -1.82 -28.74
C GLU A 118 6.04 -0.30 -28.56
N ASN A 119 5.78 0.22 -27.35
CA ASN A 119 5.72 1.65 -27.02
C ASN A 119 6.69 1.99 -25.85
N PRO A 120 8.03 1.96 -26.06
CA PRO A 120 9.01 2.09 -24.99
C PRO A 120 8.95 3.43 -24.23
N GLU A 121 8.44 4.48 -24.85
CA GLU A 121 8.26 5.80 -24.25
C GLU A 121 7.17 5.84 -23.17
N LEU A 122 6.31 4.82 -23.11
CA LEU A 122 5.34 4.59 -22.02
C LEU A 122 5.89 3.62 -20.96
N ASN A 123 7.07 3.04 -21.17
CA ASN A 123 7.63 1.99 -20.32
C ASN A 123 8.64 2.56 -19.32
N ALA A 124 8.20 2.66 -18.06
CA ALA A 124 9.01 3.10 -16.92
C ALA A 124 10.35 2.34 -16.73
N ALA A 125 10.50 1.13 -17.29
CA ALA A 125 11.73 0.36 -17.23
C ALA A 125 12.91 0.99 -18.00
N SER A 126 12.65 1.94 -18.91
CA SER A 126 13.69 2.73 -19.60
C SER A 126 14.51 3.58 -18.62
N ASP A 127 13.82 4.24 -17.69
CA ASP A 127 14.40 5.11 -16.67
C ASP A 127 14.72 4.36 -15.36
N TYR A 128 13.86 3.43 -14.94
CA TYR A 128 13.97 2.71 -13.66
C TYR A 128 14.07 1.20 -13.89
N PRO A 129 15.29 0.65 -14.00
CA PRO A 129 15.47 -0.78 -14.20
C PRO A 129 14.98 -1.59 -12.99
N ILE A 130 14.33 -2.72 -13.26
CA ILE A 130 13.79 -3.62 -12.23
C ILE A 130 14.81 -4.66 -11.72
N THR A 131 15.98 -4.78 -12.36
CA THR A 131 16.99 -5.80 -12.05
C THR A 131 18.08 -5.27 -11.12
N ASN A 132 18.70 -6.14 -10.32
CA ASN A 132 19.78 -5.75 -9.42
C ASN A 132 21.00 -5.13 -10.15
N PRO A 133 21.49 -5.67 -11.29
CA PRO A 133 22.58 -5.05 -12.03
C PRO A 133 22.22 -3.67 -12.60
N GLY A 134 21.00 -3.51 -13.13
CA GLY A 134 20.53 -2.21 -13.64
C GLY A 134 20.38 -1.18 -12.53
N ASN A 135 19.90 -1.56 -11.35
CA ASN A 135 19.85 -0.68 -10.19
C ASN A 135 21.25 -0.29 -9.70
N ALA A 136 22.19 -1.24 -9.65
CA ALA A 136 23.58 -0.96 -9.29
C ALA A 136 24.21 0.05 -10.27
N GLU A 137 23.99 -0.12 -11.58
CA GLU A 137 24.46 0.82 -12.60
C GLU A 137 23.81 2.20 -12.45
N LYS A 138 22.49 2.27 -12.25
CA LYS A 138 21.80 3.55 -12.03
C LYS A 138 22.31 4.29 -10.79
N GLN A 139 22.65 3.59 -9.70
CA GLN A 139 23.26 4.25 -8.55
C GLN A 139 24.71 4.67 -8.81
N ARG A 140 25.51 3.86 -9.54
CA ARG A 140 26.87 4.21 -9.97
C ARG A 140 26.86 5.52 -10.77
N GLU A 141 26.00 5.60 -11.79
CA GLU A 141 25.83 6.77 -12.63
C GLU A 141 25.44 8.01 -11.82
N ARG A 142 24.41 7.90 -10.95
CA ARG A 142 23.97 9.04 -10.11
C ARG A 142 25.09 9.55 -9.21
N GLN A 143 25.88 8.67 -8.60
CA GLN A 143 27.01 9.08 -7.77
C GLN A 143 28.15 9.68 -8.61
N GLU A 144 28.40 9.17 -9.81
CA GLU A 144 29.38 9.73 -10.75
C GLU A 144 28.99 11.16 -11.20
N LEU A 145 27.72 11.38 -11.57
CA LEU A 145 27.18 12.70 -11.94
C LEU A 145 27.26 13.69 -10.76
N LYS A 146 26.84 13.29 -9.55
CA LYS A 146 26.99 14.12 -8.34
C LYS A 146 28.45 14.48 -8.11
N ASN A 147 29.37 13.52 -8.14
CA ASN A 147 30.79 13.77 -7.88
C ASN A 147 31.44 14.66 -8.95
N LYS A 148 31.14 14.45 -10.24
CA LYS A 148 31.60 15.31 -11.34
C LYS A 148 31.12 16.76 -11.18
N SER A 149 29.84 16.95 -10.89
CA SER A 149 29.26 18.28 -10.65
C SER A 149 29.85 18.97 -9.42
N LEU A 150 30.04 18.24 -8.32
CA LEU A 150 30.69 18.77 -7.12
C LEU A 150 32.14 19.20 -7.40
N VAL A 151 32.91 18.45 -8.17
CA VAL A 151 34.30 18.83 -8.54
C VAL A 151 34.33 20.02 -9.50
N LYS A 152 33.40 20.09 -10.47
CA LYS A 152 33.21 21.25 -11.36
C LYS A 152 32.91 22.52 -10.56
N ASN A 153 31.93 22.45 -9.67
CA ASN A 153 31.31 23.62 -9.06
C ASN A 153 32.06 24.17 -7.81
N ARG A 154 33.03 23.43 -7.24
CA ARG A 154 33.73 23.79 -5.97
C ARG A 154 34.42 25.16 -5.92
N ASN A 155 34.74 25.75 -7.08
CA ASN A 155 35.39 27.06 -7.20
C ASN A 155 34.42 28.20 -7.55
N GLU A 156 33.21 27.85 -8.00
CA GLU A 156 32.12 28.76 -8.38
C GLU A 156 31.11 28.96 -7.24
N TYR A 157 31.03 28.03 -6.30
CA TYR A 157 30.08 28.05 -5.19
C TYR A 157 30.77 27.84 -3.85
N ALA A 158 30.11 28.27 -2.77
CA ALA A 158 30.55 28.05 -1.40
C ALA A 158 29.36 27.73 -0.49
N LEU A 159 29.64 27.12 0.66
CA LEU A 159 28.66 26.87 1.71
C LEU A 159 28.84 27.86 2.87
N LEU A 160 27.73 28.45 3.32
CA LEU A 160 27.63 29.17 4.58
C LEU A 160 26.92 28.27 5.59
N PHE A 161 27.61 27.91 6.67
CA PHE A 161 27.09 27.08 7.75
C PHE A 161 26.72 27.98 8.93
N PHE A 162 25.44 28.08 9.24
CA PHE A 162 24.93 28.91 10.32
C PHE A 162 24.81 28.09 11.61
N THR A 163 25.48 28.56 12.65
CA THR A 163 25.56 27.93 13.98
C THR A 163 25.10 28.90 15.08
N GLU A 164 24.83 28.36 16.26
CA GLU A 164 24.53 29.11 17.48
C GLU A 164 25.24 28.44 18.67
N PRO A 165 25.59 29.19 19.74
CA PRO A 165 26.17 28.62 20.96
C PRO A 165 25.30 27.51 21.57
N ASP A 166 25.94 26.55 22.24
CA ASP A 166 25.31 25.43 22.96
C ASP A 166 24.40 24.49 22.12
N CYS A 167 24.42 24.65 20.78
CA CYS A 167 23.66 23.85 19.83
C CYS A 167 24.26 22.45 19.59
N GLY A 168 23.78 21.44 20.33
CA GLY A 168 24.20 20.04 20.16
C GLY A 168 23.95 19.46 18.75
N PHE A 169 22.95 19.96 18.03
CA PHE A 169 22.70 19.60 16.63
C PHE A 169 23.78 20.14 15.68
N CYS A 170 24.26 21.36 15.93
CA CYS A 170 25.30 22.02 15.14
C CYS A 170 26.62 21.23 15.20
N VAL A 171 26.94 20.63 16.35
CA VAL A 171 28.11 19.74 16.52
C VAL A 171 28.01 18.44 15.71
N GLN A 172 26.80 17.95 15.41
CA GLN A 172 26.66 16.80 14.50
C GLN A 172 26.74 17.23 13.04
N GLN A 173 26.14 18.37 12.69
CA GLN A 173 26.18 18.89 11.32
C GLN A 173 27.60 19.35 10.91
N SER A 174 28.42 19.89 11.84
CA SER A 174 29.81 20.27 11.55
C SER A 174 30.61 19.06 11.06
N ARG A 175 30.54 17.93 11.76
CA ARG A 175 31.24 16.68 11.40
C ARG A 175 30.89 16.17 10.01
N ILE A 176 29.64 16.37 9.59
CA ILE A 176 29.16 15.98 8.26
C ILE A 176 29.68 16.94 7.19
N LEU A 177 29.74 18.24 7.49
CA LEU A 177 30.35 19.27 6.65
C LEU A 177 31.88 19.13 6.55
N GLU A 178 32.56 18.76 7.63
CA GLU A 178 33.99 18.43 7.68
C GLU A 178 34.30 17.23 6.77
N ASN A 179 33.48 16.18 6.81
CA ASN A 179 33.57 15.03 5.91
C ASN A 179 33.36 15.45 4.45
N PHE A 180 32.30 16.22 4.16
CA PHE A 180 32.03 16.75 2.82
C PHE A 180 33.19 17.61 2.30
N GLN A 181 33.72 18.51 3.12
CA GLN A 181 34.85 19.39 2.77
C GLN A 181 36.12 18.59 2.48
N ARG A 182 36.46 17.60 3.32
CA ARG A 182 37.61 16.72 3.13
C ARG A 182 37.52 15.92 1.82
N GLU A 183 36.33 15.44 1.46
CA GLU A 183 36.12 14.60 0.27
C GLU A 183 35.91 15.38 -1.04
N THR A 184 35.60 16.68 -0.98
CA THR A 184 35.27 17.50 -2.18
C THR A 184 36.13 18.75 -2.37
N SER A 185 36.87 19.17 -1.34
CA SER A 185 37.61 20.43 -1.26
C SER A 185 36.75 21.70 -1.40
N TRP A 186 35.46 21.63 -1.09
CA TRP A 186 34.57 22.79 -1.11
C TRP A 186 34.91 23.81 0.00
N TYR A 187 34.75 25.10 -0.31
CA TYR A 187 34.85 26.14 0.71
C TYR A 187 33.57 26.21 1.55
N ILE A 188 33.73 26.02 2.86
CA ILE A 188 32.67 26.15 3.86
C ILE A 188 33.11 27.24 4.83
N LYS A 189 32.19 28.16 5.15
CA LYS A 189 32.39 29.20 6.17
C LYS A 189 31.33 29.09 7.25
N GLU A 190 31.76 28.95 8.50
CA GLU A 190 30.88 29.01 9.65
C GLU A 190 30.49 30.48 10.00
N ILE A 191 29.26 30.67 10.46
CA ILE A 191 28.63 31.96 10.82
C ILE A 191 27.79 31.75 12.08
N ASP A 192 28.23 32.33 13.21
CA ASP A 192 27.46 32.34 14.46
C ASP A 192 26.33 33.38 14.37
N ILE A 193 25.06 32.94 14.37
CA ILE A 193 23.90 33.83 14.20
C ILE A 193 23.70 34.81 15.37
N THR A 194 24.29 34.55 16.53
CA THR A 194 24.25 35.44 17.70
C THR A 194 25.28 36.56 17.58
N ARG A 195 26.47 36.25 17.05
CA ARG A 195 27.56 37.23 16.83
C ARG A 195 27.39 38.03 15.54
N GLN A 196 26.69 37.48 14.54
CA GLN A 196 26.60 38.04 13.19
C GLN A 196 25.14 38.28 12.76
N PRO A 197 24.36 39.11 13.49
CA PRO A 197 22.93 39.32 13.23
C PRO A 197 22.62 39.96 11.86
N ALA A 198 23.59 40.63 11.24
CA ALA A 198 23.48 41.11 9.85
C ALA A 198 23.39 39.95 8.84
N ALA A 199 24.18 38.88 9.05
CA ALA A 199 24.11 37.67 8.22
C ALA A 199 22.81 36.91 8.50
N ARG A 200 22.42 36.75 9.79
CA ARG A 200 21.14 36.17 10.21
C ARG A 200 19.96 36.78 9.43
N LYS A 201 19.87 38.12 9.40
CA LYS A 201 18.82 38.85 8.68
C LYS A 201 18.92 38.71 7.17
N LYS A 202 20.12 38.86 6.57
CA LYS A 202 20.30 38.77 5.12
C LYS A 202 19.85 37.43 4.54
N PHE A 203 20.13 36.33 5.25
CA PHE A 203 19.86 34.97 4.79
C PHE A 203 18.61 34.34 5.43
N ASN A 204 17.82 35.13 6.17
CA ASN A 204 16.57 34.70 6.84
C ASN A 204 16.72 33.41 7.68
N VAL A 205 17.82 33.30 8.44
CA VAL A 205 18.13 32.13 9.27
C VAL A 205 17.79 32.41 10.73
N ASP A 206 16.60 32.03 11.18
CA ASP A 206 16.16 32.32 12.56
C ASP A 206 16.54 31.29 13.62
N ARG A 207 16.97 30.09 13.20
CA ARG A 207 17.41 28.97 14.05
C ARG A 207 18.55 28.21 13.35
N ALA A 208 19.52 27.73 14.11
CA ALA A 208 20.57 26.83 13.61
C ALA A 208 20.24 25.34 13.88
N PRO A 209 20.97 24.38 13.29
CA PRO A 209 21.90 24.53 12.16
C PRO A 209 21.17 24.70 10.82
N VAL A 210 21.71 25.55 9.95
CA VAL A 210 21.26 25.69 8.54
C VAL A 210 22.50 25.82 7.65
N THR A 211 22.51 25.15 6.50
CA THR A 211 23.59 25.27 5.50
C THR A 211 23.04 25.87 4.22
N ILE A 212 23.62 26.97 3.76
CA ILE A 212 23.19 27.72 2.57
C ILE A 212 24.28 27.69 1.50
N LEU A 213 23.88 27.37 0.27
CA LEU A 213 24.67 27.48 -0.94
C LEU A 213 24.64 28.91 -1.48
N ILE A 214 25.82 29.47 -1.74
CA ILE A 214 25.99 30.78 -2.41
C ILE A 214 26.83 30.63 -3.68
N LYS A 215 26.58 31.47 -4.69
CA LYS A 215 27.38 31.54 -5.91
C LYS A 215 28.39 32.70 -5.85
N ARG A 216 29.64 32.43 -6.23
CA ARG A 216 30.74 33.39 -6.29
C ARG A 216 30.46 34.45 -7.35
N ASN A 217 30.77 35.71 -7.02
CA ASN A 217 30.59 36.88 -7.88
C ASN A 217 29.15 37.05 -8.45
N SER A 218 28.14 36.46 -7.79
CA SER A 218 26.74 36.63 -8.13
C SER A 218 26.13 37.82 -7.38
N ASP A 219 24.98 38.29 -7.85
CA ASP A 219 24.11 39.21 -7.13
C ASP A 219 23.86 38.67 -5.70
N SER A 220 23.78 39.58 -4.73
CA SER A 220 23.82 39.27 -3.30
C SER A 220 22.74 38.31 -2.77
N ASP A 221 21.73 38.06 -3.58
CA ASP A 221 20.42 37.53 -3.21
C ASP A 221 20.15 36.15 -3.82
N LYS A 222 21.06 35.66 -4.69
CA LYS A 222 20.99 34.31 -5.29
C LYS A 222 21.67 33.28 -4.39
N TRP A 223 20.95 32.86 -3.35
CA TRP A 223 21.35 31.85 -2.38
C TRP A 223 20.20 30.85 -2.13
N MET A 224 20.53 29.62 -1.74
CA MET A 224 19.52 28.57 -1.47
C MET A 224 19.95 27.66 -0.30
N PRO A 225 19.04 27.29 0.62
CA PRO A 225 19.35 26.30 1.66
C PRO A 225 19.57 24.92 1.04
N VAL A 226 20.66 24.25 1.43
CA VAL A 226 20.99 22.87 1.05
C VAL A 226 20.88 21.88 2.21
N SER A 227 20.81 22.38 3.45
CA SER A 227 20.39 21.61 4.63
C SER A 227 19.72 22.54 5.65
N VAL A 228 18.68 22.04 6.31
CA VAL A 228 17.95 22.70 7.41
C VAL A 228 17.84 21.68 8.53
N GLY A 229 18.51 21.92 9.67
CA GLY A 229 18.76 20.91 10.69
C GLY A 229 20.02 20.08 10.40
N VAL A 230 20.05 18.86 10.93
CA VAL A 230 21.13 17.89 10.67
C VAL A 230 20.71 16.98 9.53
N ASP A 231 21.58 16.79 8.54
CA ASP A 231 21.27 16.00 7.34
C ASP A 231 22.43 15.06 6.96
N SER A 232 22.14 13.99 6.22
CA SER A 232 23.14 12.98 5.84
C SER A 232 24.11 13.47 4.76
N LEU A 233 25.30 12.87 4.68
CA LEU A 233 26.31 13.22 3.68
C LEU A 233 25.83 12.98 2.23
N ASP A 234 25.02 11.96 1.97
CA ASP A 234 24.49 11.71 0.62
C ASP A 234 23.36 12.67 0.24
N ASN A 235 22.49 13.01 1.20
CA ASN A 235 21.46 14.03 1.02
C ASN A 235 22.10 15.39 0.77
N LEU A 236 23.04 15.84 1.61
CA LEU A 236 23.79 17.09 1.44
C LEU A 236 24.44 17.18 0.04
N ARG A 237 25.10 16.10 -0.40
CA ARG A 237 25.65 15.98 -1.77
C ARG A 237 24.57 16.13 -2.85
N THR A 238 23.39 15.53 -2.65
CA THR A 238 22.26 15.57 -3.58
C THR A 238 21.59 16.95 -3.62
N SER A 239 21.37 17.58 -2.46
CA SER A 239 20.86 18.94 -2.32
C SER A 239 21.78 19.96 -3.00
N ILE A 240 23.10 19.85 -2.80
CA ILE A 240 24.08 20.73 -3.48
C ILE A 240 24.10 20.47 -4.99
N TYR A 241 24.06 19.20 -5.44
CA TYR A 241 23.99 18.85 -6.86
C TYR A 241 22.75 19.45 -7.54
N ASN A 242 21.58 19.35 -6.92
CA ASN A 242 20.34 19.88 -7.48
C ASN A 242 20.28 21.42 -7.38
N MET A 243 20.61 22.00 -6.23
CA MET A 243 20.58 23.47 -6.05
C MET A 243 21.63 24.19 -6.90
N THR A 244 22.80 23.60 -7.18
CA THR A 244 23.76 24.21 -8.14
C THR A 244 23.20 24.24 -9.56
N ARG A 245 22.46 23.20 -10.01
CA ARG A 245 21.78 23.17 -11.32
C ARG A 245 20.62 24.16 -11.40
N VAL A 246 19.87 24.38 -10.31
CA VAL A 246 18.84 25.43 -10.26
C VAL A 246 19.48 26.83 -10.28
N LEU A 247 20.54 27.06 -9.49
CA LEU A 247 21.25 28.35 -9.46
C LEU A 247 22.06 28.69 -10.72
N SER A 248 22.38 27.71 -11.59
CA SER A 248 22.91 27.96 -12.93
C SER A 248 21.85 28.10 -14.02
N GLY A 249 20.58 27.76 -13.74
CA GLY A 249 19.50 27.75 -14.73
C GLY A 249 19.46 26.48 -15.60
N GLU A 250 20.20 25.44 -15.23
CA GLU A 250 20.19 24.11 -15.88
C GLU A 250 18.95 23.27 -15.53
N LEU A 251 18.21 23.65 -14.48
CA LEU A 251 17.09 22.89 -13.92
C LEU A 251 15.96 23.81 -13.44
N ASP A 252 14.72 23.52 -13.84
CA ASP A 252 13.54 24.18 -13.29
C ASP A 252 13.27 23.68 -11.86
N PRO A 253 12.87 24.52 -10.88
CA PRO A 253 12.55 24.08 -9.52
C PRO A 253 11.50 22.95 -9.44
N ARG A 254 10.58 22.84 -10.41
CA ARG A 254 9.60 21.74 -10.52
C ARG A 254 10.25 20.39 -10.86
N GLN A 255 11.45 20.41 -11.44
CA GLN A 255 12.28 19.26 -11.77
C GLN A 255 13.36 18.98 -10.69
N PHE A 256 13.25 19.56 -9.48
CA PHE A 256 14.36 19.54 -8.49
C PHE A 256 14.97 18.16 -8.20
N PHE A 257 14.17 17.08 -8.23
CA PHE A 257 14.65 15.70 -8.00
C PHE A 257 15.05 14.94 -9.28
N THR A 258 14.90 15.54 -10.46
CA THR A 258 15.23 14.94 -11.76
C THR A 258 16.74 14.99 -12.01
N ASN A 259 17.38 13.80 -11.96
CA ASN A 259 18.79 13.64 -12.32
C ASN A 259 19.02 14.05 -13.79
N GLU A 260 20.22 14.53 -14.13
CA GLU A 260 20.56 15.07 -15.45
C GLU A 260 20.21 14.15 -16.63
N LYS A 261 20.59 12.86 -16.60
CA LYS A 261 20.20 11.89 -17.64
C LYS A 261 18.72 11.48 -17.64
N GLN A 262 17.92 11.96 -16.69
CA GLN A 262 16.47 11.76 -16.66
C GLN A 262 15.68 12.99 -17.13
N GLN A 263 16.34 14.10 -17.47
CA GLN A 263 15.67 15.23 -18.13
C GLN A 263 15.22 14.78 -19.54
N GLY A 264 13.94 14.94 -19.87
CA GLY A 264 13.29 14.34 -21.04
C GLY A 264 12.98 12.83 -20.92
N GLY A 265 13.30 12.18 -19.80
CA GLY A 265 13.03 10.76 -19.52
C GLY A 265 11.54 10.47 -19.27
N PHE A 266 11.19 9.24 -18.91
CA PHE A 266 9.80 8.89 -18.53
C PHE A 266 9.33 9.65 -17.28
N PHE A 267 10.23 9.91 -16.34
CA PHE A 267 9.91 10.53 -15.04
C PHE A 267 10.14 12.05 -14.96
N ASP A 268 10.34 12.75 -16.08
CA ASP A 268 10.49 14.21 -16.07
C ASP A 268 9.11 14.91 -15.98
N PRO A 269 8.81 15.64 -14.89
CA PRO A 269 7.51 16.26 -14.69
C PRO A 269 7.19 17.42 -15.65
N LEU A 270 8.17 17.91 -16.43
CA LEU A 270 7.97 18.94 -17.45
C LEU A 270 8.05 18.40 -18.89
N LYS A 271 8.15 17.08 -19.09
CA LYS A 271 8.13 16.48 -20.42
C LYS A 271 6.78 16.72 -21.10
N GLY A 272 6.82 17.37 -22.27
CA GLY A 272 5.61 17.74 -23.02
C GLY A 272 4.92 19.02 -22.52
N ALA A 273 5.39 19.64 -21.43
CA ALA A 273 4.99 20.99 -21.08
C ALA A 273 5.66 22.01 -22.02
N ALA A 274 4.92 23.02 -22.45
CA ALA A 274 5.53 24.21 -23.07
C ALA A 274 6.40 24.95 -22.04
N LYS A 275 7.50 25.54 -22.51
CA LYS A 275 8.37 26.44 -21.72
C LYS A 275 7.80 27.85 -21.68
#